data_AF-A0A524QD60-F1
#
_entry.id   AF-A0A524QD60-F1
#
_cell.length_a   1.000
_cell.length_b   1.000
_cell.length_c   1.000
_cell.angle_alpha   90.00
_cell.angle_beta   90.00
_cell.angle_gamma   90.00
#
_symmetry.space_group_name_H-M   'P 1'
#
loop_
_entity.id
_entity.type
_entity.pdbx_description
1 polymer ?
#
loop_
_entity_poly.entity_id
_entity_poly.type
_entity_poly.pdbx_seq_one_letter_code
_entity_poly.pdbx_strand_id
1 'polypeptide(L)'
;MRSASNGPPGTMRMRKNDTVTMTNNVGTAVSSRRSISDANCGSLGLFGCLLRVLNLYYGHDYYKLHMNTPRLAILELDGTPYERGVAHGEALRTSIHEILGAMRDELSNTHDLPADDIIRDFLENTDFLPAIEQWTPGLFDEVRGIAAGSGANFDDLLTLNLQDEIWCYGFKTKAREWKGPYNKCTCAAAIGRHDSPTVSGQNMDVPYWHDTHQVLMRIRSHDSDVEALVFSSAGLLSLNGLNNKGVGVCVNALLELDHSHTGVPVAFVVRRALEMPDQEQAVSIIHNVPHASGQNYIISGFGQLASLECSANEVVPFAIEDQDTRTWHANEALANNNKQLFREITTDLPPDKFKPGFENSKTRMRTVAATLADPDTNIDVATLKQVFASREIPEFPISLHYNPDAGVMGFTTGCVIYEHRRENPPVLHLSPGPPDVTEFGTYDFSN
;
A
#
# COMPACT_ATOMS: atom_id res chain seq x y z
N MET A 1 -41.14 30.40 -52.37
CA MET A 1 -42.05 31.27 -51.60
C MET A 1 -41.45 31.48 -50.22
N ARG A 2 -41.05 32.74 -49.94
CA ARG A 2 -40.88 33.46 -48.65
C ARG A 2 -40.23 32.75 -47.45
N SER A 3 -39.36 33.34 -46.64
CA SER A 3 -38.46 34.51 -46.66
C SER A 3 -37.85 34.57 -45.24
N ALA A 4 -36.57 34.92 -45.13
CA ALA A 4 -35.85 35.16 -43.88
C ALA A 4 -36.29 36.45 -43.16
N SER A 5 -36.01 36.57 -41.85
CA SER A 5 -35.57 37.83 -41.21
C SER A 5 -35.01 37.64 -39.80
N ASN A 6 -33.79 38.15 -39.60
CA ASN A 6 -33.07 38.37 -38.33
C ASN A 6 -33.56 39.65 -37.59
N GLY A 7 -33.34 39.73 -36.27
CA GLY A 7 -33.37 40.98 -35.47
C GLY A 7 -33.32 40.75 -33.93
N PRO A 8 -32.88 41.73 -33.09
CA PRO A 8 -31.68 41.61 -32.22
C PRO A 8 -31.98 41.67 -30.68
N PRO A 9 -30.97 41.75 -29.76
CA PRO A 9 -31.04 41.22 -28.40
C PRO A 9 -31.57 42.21 -27.34
N GLY A 10 -32.26 41.68 -26.32
CA GLY A 10 -32.75 42.42 -25.17
C GLY A 10 -31.89 42.20 -23.91
N THR A 11 -31.26 43.28 -23.44
CA THR A 11 -30.59 43.42 -22.14
C THR A 11 -31.59 43.36 -20.97
N MET A 12 -31.31 42.59 -19.92
CA MET A 12 -32.01 42.72 -18.63
C MET A 12 -31.01 42.85 -17.48
N ARG A 13 -31.19 43.96 -16.73
CA ARG A 13 -30.38 44.45 -15.62
C ARG A 13 -30.50 43.59 -14.37
N MET A 14 -29.38 43.50 -13.64
CA MET A 14 -29.27 43.05 -12.25
C MET A 14 -30.18 43.83 -11.30
N ARG A 15 -30.75 43.15 -10.31
CA ARG A 15 -31.16 43.74 -9.02
C ARG A 15 -30.44 43.06 -7.87
N LYS A 16 -30.02 43.91 -6.94
CA LYS A 16 -29.27 43.66 -5.70
C LYS A 16 -30.18 43.17 -4.56
N ASN A 17 -29.52 42.53 -3.60
CA ASN A 17 -29.86 42.32 -2.20
C ASN A 17 -30.87 41.21 -1.90
N ASP A 18 -30.38 40.15 -1.25
CA ASP A 18 -30.95 39.67 0.01
C ASP A 18 -29.83 39.17 0.91
N THR A 19 -29.71 39.82 2.06
CA THR A 19 -28.78 39.53 3.15
C THR A 19 -29.54 38.68 4.16
N VAL A 20 -29.11 37.45 4.42
CA VAL A 20 -29.64 36.65 5.54
C VAL A 20 -28.57 36.49 6.60
N THR A 21 -28.88 37.07 7.74
CA THR A 21 -28.12 37.17 8.98
C THR A 21 -27.98 35.80 9.64
N MET A 22 -26.75 35.32 9.84
CA MET A 22 -26.44 34.21 10.75
C MET A 22 -26.19 34.79 12.14
N THR A 23 -27.06 34.47 13.09
CA THR A 23 -26.95 34.84 14.50
C THR A 23 -25.93 33.96 15.21
N ASN A 24 -24.85 34.57 15.70
CA ASN A 24 -23.91 33.96 16.63
C ASN A 24 -24.54 33.82 18.03
N ASN A 25 -24.78 32.59 18.48
CA ASN A 25 -25.13 32.30 19.86
C ASN A 25 -23.83 32.04 20.66
N VAL A 26 -23.37 33.08 21.37
CA VAL A 26 -22.30 32.97 22.36
C VAL A 26 -22.94 32.60 23.70
N GLY A 27 -22.86 31.32 24.06
CA GLY A 27 -23.23 30.82 25.38
C GLY A 27 -22.13 31.14 26.39
N THR A 28 -22.50 31.94 27.39
CA THR A 28 -21.69 32.30 28.56
C THR A 28 -21.46 31.09 29.47
N ALA A 29 -20.20 30.63 29.59
CA ALA A 29 -19.80 29.68 30.61
C ALA A 29 -18.97 30.39 31.70
N VAL A 30 -19.51 30.32 32.91
CA VAL A 30 -19.04 30.94 34.15
C VAL A 30 -17.67 30.40 34.57
N SER A 31 -16.77 31.31 34.95
CA SER A 31 -15.46 31.00 35.51
C SER A 31 -15.61 30.38 36.91
N SER A 32 -15.23 29.11 37.08
CA SER A 32 -14.87 28.57 38.40
C SER A 32 -13.36 28.36 38.45
N ARG A 33 -12.65 29.27 39.13
CA ARG A 33 -11.25 29.08 39.52
C ARG A 33 -11.19 27.90 40.50
N ARG A 34 -10.53 26.81 40.11
CA ARG A 34 -9.93 25.86 41.06
C ARG A 34 -8.43 26.04 41.00
N SER A 35 -7.86 26.40 42.14
CA SER A 35 -6.42 26.44 42.39
C SER A 35 -5.84 25.04 42.26
N ILE A 36 -4.88 24.87 41.34
CA ILE A 36 -3.96 23.74 41.37
C ILE A 36 -2.73 24.22 42.12
N SER A 37 -2.74 24.00 43.44
CA SER A 37 -1.52 23.94 44.24
C SER A 37 -0.98 22.51 44.17
N ASP A 38 0.34 22.42 44.03
CA ASP A 38 1.16 21.23 44.28
C ASP A 38 1.04 20.07 43.28
N ALA A 39 1.68 20.25 42.13
CA ALA A 39 2.32 19.14 41.41
C ALA A 39 3.81 19.47 41.23
N ASN A 40 4.66 18.69 41.89
CA ASN A 40 6.12 18.78 41.90
C ASN A 40 6.68 18.87 40.47
N CYS A 41 7.16 20.06 40.12
CA CYS A 41 7.86 20.33 38.87
C CYS A 41 9.33 19.94 39.04
N GLY A 42 9.61 18.64 38.86
CA GLY A 42 10.96 18.14 38.65
C GLY A 42 11.38 18.35 37.20
N SER A 43 12.31 19.27 36.97
CA SER A 43 13.17 19.44 35.78
C SER A 43 12.57 19.58 34.38
N LEU A 44 11.31 19.99 34.21
CA LEU A 44 10.78 20.44 32.91
C LEU A 44 10.13 21.81 33.09
N GLY A 45 10.66 22.84 32.45
CA GLY A 45 10.13 24.21 32.52
C GLY A 45 8.68 24.32 32.05
N LEU A 46 8.04 25.48 32.27
CA LEU A 46 6.62 25.76 31.95
C LEU A 46 6.16 25.27 30.56
N PHE A 47 7.07 25.18 29.59
CA PHE A 47 6.83 24.67 28.23
C PHE A 47 6.52 23.16 28.19
N GLY A 48 7.18 22.34 29.02
CA GLY A 48 6.97 20.89 29.08
C GLY A 48 5.65 20.48 29.74
N CYS A 49 5.19 21.27 30.73
CA CYS A 49 3.86 21.07 31.32
C CYS A 49 2.73 21.47 30.36
N LEU A 50 2.94 22.52 29.54
CA LEU A 50 1.96 22.94 28.53
C LEU A 50 1.78 21.89 27.43
N LEU A 51 2.86 21.25 26.97
CA LEU A 51 2.82 20.13 26.01
C LEU A 51 2.10 18.90 26.56
N ARG A 52 2.28 18.56 27.84
CA ARG A 52 1.54 17.44 28.47
C ARG A 52 0.05 17.72 28.64
N VAL A 53 -0.33 18.96 28.96
CA VAL A 53 -1.74 19.35 29.06
C VAL A 53 -2.40 19.41 27.68
N LEU A 54 -1.66 19.85 26.66
CA LEU A 54 -2.13 19.80 25.26
C LEU A 54 -2.30 18.36 24.77
N ASN A 55 -1.38 17.44 25.08
CA ASN A 55 -1.50 16.03 24.68
C ASN A 55 -2.65 15.30 25.39
N LEU A 56 -2.93 15.62 26.66
CA LEU A 56 -4.04 15.03 27.42
C LEU A 56 -5.42 15.59 27.04
N TYR A 57 -5.50 16.81 26.51
CA TYR A 57 -6.77 17.42 26.07
C TYR A 57 -7.03 17.28 24.56
N TYR A 58 -5.99 17.33 23.72
CA TYR A 58 -6.12 17.23 22.25
C TYR A 58 -5.78 15.87 21.67
N GLY A 59 -5.17 14.95 22.43
CA GLY A 59 -4.89 13.59 21.95
C GLY A 59 -6.15 12.82 21.57
N HIS A 60 -7.29 13.12 22.18
CA HIS A 60 -8.59 12.54 21.83
C HIS A 60 -9.31 13.27 20.68
N ASP A 61 -9.03 14.57 20.48
CA ASP A 61 -9.65 15.37 19.41
C ASP A 61 -8.88 15.30 18.09
N TYR A 62 -7.59 14.93 18.09
CA TYR A 62 -6.82 14.64 16.87
C TYR A 62 -7.43 13.45 16.09
N TYR A 63 -7.84 12.39 16.79
CA TYR A 63 -8.55 11.26 16.17
C TYR A 63 -9.94 11.64 15.63
N LYS A 64 -10.61 12.62 16.23
CA LYS A 64 -11.92 13.11 15.74
C LYS A 64 -11.79 14.09 14.56
N LEU A 65 -10.71 14.86 14.48
CA LEU A 65 -10.43 15.72 13.33
C LEU A 65 -9.94 14.95 12.09
N HIS A 66 -9.40 13.74 12.27
CA HIS A 66 -9.04 12.83 11.17
C HIS A 66 -10.08 11.73 10.86
N MET A 67 -11.26 11.78 11.49
CA MET A 67 -12.42 10.95 11.09
C MET A 67 -13.11 11.43 9.80
N ASN A 68 -12.57 12.45 9.12
CA ASN A 68 -12.81 12.64 7.70
C ASN A 68 -11.73 11.87 6.94
N THR A 69 -11.78 10.54 6.93
CA THR A 69 -11.09 9.79 5.87
C THR A 69 -11.63 10.36 4.56
N PRO A 70 -10.81 10.97 3.69
CA PRO A 70 -11.26 11.27 2.34
C PRO A 70 -11.86 9.98 1.79
N ARG A 71 -13.05 10.05 1.18
CA ARG A 71 -13.63 8.89 0.50
C ARG A 71 -12.53 8.32 -0.39
N LEU A 72 -12.23 7.03 -0.23
CA LEU A 72 -11.30 6.29 -1.08
C LEU A 72 -11.50 6.72 -2.53
N ALA A 73 -10.43 7.19 -3.18
CA ALA A 73 -10.50 7.54 -4.58
C ALA A 73 -10.74 6.26 -5.39
N ILE A 74 -11.73 6.27 -6.28
CA ILE A 74 -11.99 5.17 -7.20
C ILE A 74 -11.81 5.71 -8.61
N LEU A 75 -10.89 5.14 -9.38
CA LEU A 75 -10.63 5.52 -10.76
C LEU A 75 -11.06 4.40 -11.69
N GLU A 76 -11.80 4.74 -12.74
CA GLU A 76 -11.98 3.87 -13.89
C GLU A 76 -10.97 4.24 -14.97
N LEU A 77 -10.13 3.29 -15.36
CA LEU A 77 -9.05 3.49 -16.33
C LEU A 77 -9.27 2.55 -17.51
N ASP A 78 -9.34 3.14 -18.70
CA ASP A 78 -9.57 2.49 -19.98
C ASP A 78 -8.69 3.14 -21.05
N GLY A 79 -8.47 2.44 -22.16
CA GLY A 79 -7.60 2.84 -23.24
C GLY A 79 -6.21 2.22 -23.15
N THR A 80 -5.30 2.75 -23.97
CA THR A 80 -3.90 2.32 -24.02
C THR A 80 -3.20 2.58 -22.67
N PRO A 81 -2.10 1.87 -22.35
CA PRO A 81 -1.37 2.10 -21.10
C PRO A 81 -1.02 3.57 -20.84
N TYR A 82 -0.54 4.29 -21.87
CA TYR A 82 -0.26 5.72 -21.74
C TYR A 82 -1.51 6.56 -21.42
N GLU A 83 -2.64 6.30 -22.08
CA GLU A 83 -3.90 7.03 -21.84
C GLU A 83 -4.43 6.78 -20.41
N ARG A 84 -4.38 5.54 -19.93
CA ARG A 84 -4.68 5.21 -18.53
C ARG A 84 -3.78 5.97 -17.58
N GLY A 85 -2.50 6.03 -17.90
CA GLY A 85 -1.53 6.79 -17.13
C GLY A 85 -1.88 8.28 -17.07
N VAL A 86 -2.18 8.91 -18.20
CA VAL A 86 -2.60 10.32 -18.24
C VAL A 86 -3.84 10.54 -17.40
N ALA A 87 -4.86 9.69 -17.53
CA ALA A 87 -6.09 9.78 -16.74
C ALA A 87 -5.83 9.67 -15.22
N HIS A 88 -4.99 8.72 -14.80
CA HIS A 88 -4.56 8.59 -13.40
C HIS A 88 -3.82 9.86 -12.94
N GLY A 89 -2.83 10.32 -13.70
CA GLY A 89 -2.04 11.51 -13.39
C GLY A 89 -2.88 12.78 -13.27
N GLU A 90 -3.85 12.97 -14.16
CA GLU A 90 -4.76 14.12 -14.14
C GLU A 90 -5.72 14.08 -12.95
N ALA A 91 -6.32 12.92 -12.69
CA ALA A 91 -7.30 12.74 -11.63
C ALA A 91 -6.72 12.92 -10.23
N LEU A 92 -5.48 12.45 -10.01
CA LEU A 92 -4.82 12.45 -8.70
C LEU A 92 -3.63 13.41 -8.62
N ARG A 93 -3.58 14.41 -9.50
CA ARG A 93 -2.47 15.38 -9.59
C ARG A 93 -2.00 15.88 -8.22
N THR A 94 -2.90 16.42 -7.42
CA THR A 94 -2.54 16.97 -6.09
C THR A 94 -1.91 15.92 -5.19
N SER A 95 -2.54 14.75 -5.05
CA SER A 95 -2.05 13.66 -4.21
C SER A 95 -0.72 13.09 -4.70
N ILE A 96 -0.49 13.05 -6.02
CA ILE A 96 0.80 12.64 -6.59
C ILE A 96 1.90 13.62 -6.15
N HIS A 97 1.68 14.94 -6.28
CA HIS A 97 2.68 15.93 -5.85
C HIS A 97 2.93 15.88 -4.33
N GLU A 98 1.90 15.64 -3.52
CA GLU A 98 2.02 15.49 -2.06
C GLU A 98 2.86 14.26 -1.68
N ILE A 99 2.57 13.10 -2.28
CA ILE A 99 3.36 11.87 -2.08
C ILE A 99 4.81 12.07 -2.48
N LEU A 100 5.06 12.63 -3.68
CA LEU A 100 6.43 12.80 -4.17
C LEU A 100 7.24 13.75 -3.29
N GLY A 101 6.60 14.81 -2.77
CA GLY A 101 7.21 15.69 -1.77
C GLY A 101 7.61 14.93 -0.50
N ALA A 102 6.68 14.15 0.06
CA ALA A 102 6.94 13.37 1.27
C ALA A 102 8.00 12.28 1.09
N MET A 103 8.00 11.60 -0.06
CA MET A 103 9.04 10.62 -0.42
C MET A 103 10.42 11.28 -0.49
N ARG A 104 10.53 12.46 -1.11
CA ARG A 104 11.79 13.21 -1.17
C ARG A 104 12.28 13.65 0.21
N ASP A 105 11.36 14.06 1.08
CA ASP A 105 11.68 14.40 2.47
C ASP A 105 12.17 13.15 3.24
N GLU A 106 11.51 11.99 3.08
CA GLU A 106 11.95 10.72 3.67
C GLU A 106 13.35 10.35 3.20
N LEU A 107 13.58 10.33 1.88
CA LEU A 107 14.87 9.98 1.29
C LEU A 107 15.97 10.90 1.84
N SER A 108 15.70 12.21 1.86
CA SER A 108 16.67 13.17 2.36
C SER A 108 17.00 12.97 3.84
N ASN A 109 15.97 12.78 4.67
CA ASN A 109 16.13 12.60 6.11
C ASN A 109 16.80 11.26 6.47
N THR A 110 16.46 10.18 5.75
CA THR A 110 17.00 8.84 6.00
C THR A 110 18.46 8.74 5.60
N HIS A 111 18.84 9.39 4.51
CA HIS A 111 20.20 9.31 3.97
C HIS A 111 21.09 10.50 4.32
N ASP A 112 20.58 11.57 4.94
CA ASP A 112 21.33 12.81 5.23
C ASP A 112 22.03 13.35 3.96
N LEU A 113 21.30 13.35 2.85
CA LEU A 113 21.73 13.79 1.51
C LEU A 113 20.55 14.44 0.78
N PRO A 114 20.76 15.33 -0.20
CA PRO A 114 19.66 15.84 -1.02
C PRO A 114 18.96 14.73 -1.80
N ALA A 115 17.62 14.72 -1.81
CA ALA A 115 16.83 13.76 -2.59
C ALA A 115 17.25 13.68 -4.06
N ASP A 116 17.54 14.79 -4.71
CA ASP A 116 18.00 14.82 -6.11
C ASP A 116 19.27 14.02 -6.34
N ASP A 117 20.20 14.03 -5.37
CA ASP A 117 21.44 13.28 -5.48
C ASP A 117 21.21 11.78 -5.28
N ILE A 118 20.30 11.42 -4.37
CA ILE A 118 19.93 10.03 -4.08
C ILE A 118 19.20 9.42 -5.28
N ILE A 119 18.18 10.12 -5.79
CA ILE A 119 17.35 9.68 -6.93
C ILE A 119 18.22 9.54 -8.17
N ARG A 120 19.07 10.54 -8.46
CA ARG A 120 20.00 10.48 -9.58
C ARG A 120 20.97 9.31 -9.44
N ASP A 121 21.60 9.13 -8.29
CA ASP A 121 22.52 8.01 -8.05
C ASP A 121 21.83 6.66 -8.20
N PHE A 122 20.62 6.49 -7.66
CA PHE A 122 19.83 5.28 -7.82
C PHE A 122 19.52 4.95 -9.28
N LEU A 123 19.00 5.92 -10.04
CA LEU A 123 18.63 5.72 -11.43
C LEU A 123 19.85 5.56 -12.35
N GLU A 124 20.99 6.19 -12.06
CA GLU A 124 22.22 6.03 -12.84
C GLU A 124 22.94 4.69 -12.57
N ASN A 125 22.73 4.07 -11.40
CA ASN A 125 23.39 2.82 -11.00
C ASN A 125 22.46 1.58 -11.06
N THR A 126 21.28 1.72 -11.67
CA THR A 126 20.32 0.64 -11.93
C THR A 126 19.83 0.69 -13.38
N ASP A 127 19.35 -0.44 -13.90
CA ASP A 127 18.85 -0.56 -15.27
C ASP A 127 17.67 -1.55 -15.35
N PHE A 128 16.53 -1.14 -14.80
CA PHE A 128 15.30 -1.95 -14.77
C PHE A 128 14.52 -1.92 -16.08
N LEU A 129 14.73 -0.90 -16.92
CA LEU A 129 13.90 -0.64 -18.10
C LEU A 129 13.87 -1.81 -19.10
N PRO A 130 15.00 -2.44 -19.47
CA PRO A 130 14.97 -3.58 -20.39
C PRO A 130 14.11 -4.73 -19.88
N ALA A 131 14.14 -5.01 -18.57
CA ALA A 131 13.33 -6.05 -17.95
C ALA A 131 11.85 -5.66 -17.94
N ILE A 132 11.53 -4.41 -17.57
CA ILE A 132 10.17 -3.86 -17.59
C ILE A 132 9.56 -3.97 -18.99
N GLU A 133 10.28 -3.52 -20.02
CA GLU A 133 9.79 -3.54 -21.40
C GLU A 133 9.56 -4.97 -21.90
N GLN A 134 10.45 -5.90 -21.57
CA GLN A 134 10.35 -7.29 -21.98
C GLN A 134 9.18 -8.03 -21.31
N TRP A 135 9.05 -7.89 -19.98
CA TRP A 135 8.16 -8.73 -19.17
C TRP A 135 6.80 -8.11 -18.92
N THR A 136 6.73 -6.79 -18.98
CA THR A 136 5.53 -6.00 -18.62
C THR A 136 5.21 -4.95 -19.68
N PRO A 137 4.99 -5.39 -20.94
CA PRO A 137 4.87 -4.48 -22.07
C PRO A 137 3.75 -3.46 -21.84
N GLY A 138 4.07 -2.18 -22.06
CA GLY A 138 3.14 -1.06 -21.90
C GLY A 138 3.11 -0.44 -20.49
N LEU A 139 3.51 -1.14 -19.42
CA LEU A 139 3.44 -0.56 -18.07
C LEU A 139 4.39 0.63 -17.88
N PHE A 140 5.54 0.64 -18.56
CA PHE A 140 6.42 1.81 -18.56
C PHE A 140 5.73 3.03 -19.21
N ASP A 141 4.94 2.82 -20.25
CA ASP A 141 4.17 3.89 -20.91
C ASP A 141 3.09 4.44 -19.99
N GLU A 142 2.49 3.58 -19.16
CA GLU A 142 1.54 4.01 -18.13
C GLU A 142 2.21 4.94 -17.11
N VAL A 143 3.42 4.62 -16.62
CA VAL A 143 4.19 5.52 -15.74
C VAL A 143 4.51 6.86 -16.44
N ARG A 144 4.93 6.82 -17.72
CA ARG A 144 5.13 8.04 -18.53
C ARG A 144 3.84 8.86 -18.65
N GLY A 145 2.71 8.20 -18.83
CA GLY A 145 1.39 8.83 -18.87
C GLY A 145 1.03 9.50 -17.54
N ILE A 146 1.27 8.83 -16.41
CA ILE A 146 1.02 9.40 -15.06
C ILE A 146 1.84 10.68 -14.87
N ALA A 147 3.11 10.69 -15.25
CA ALA A 147 3.95 11.90 -15.19
C ALA A 147 3.38 13.01 -16.07
N ALA A 148 2.98 12.68 -17.30
CA ALA A 148 2.41 13.65 -18.23
C ALA A 148 1.08 14.26 -17.72
N GLY A 149 0.17 13.43 -17.19
CA GLY A 149 -1.14 13.89 -16.69
C GLY A 149 -1.05 14.69 -15.39
N SER A 150 -0.13 14.31 -14.50
CA SER A 150 0.10 15.02 -13.23
C SER A 150 1.00 16.25 -13.39
N GLY A 151 1.82 16.31 -14.43
CA GLY A 151 2.89 17.30 -14.56
C GLY A 151 4.00 17.14 -13.52
N ALA A 152 4.12 15.95 -12.91
CA ALA A 152 5.18 15.63 -11.97
C ALA A 152 6.53 15.43 -12.68
N ASN A 153 7.62 15.56 -11.94
CA ASN A 153 8.94 15.15 -12.41
C ASN A 153 8.93 13.63 -12.67
N PHE A 154 9.42 13.21 -13.83
CA PHE A 154 9.39 11.82 -14.24
C PHE A 154 10.29 10.92 -13.38
N ASP A 155 11.47 11.39 -12.99
CA ASP A 155 12.43 10.60 -12.20
C ASP A 155 11.92 10.38 -10.77
N ASP A 156 11.28 11.38 -10.18
CA ASP A 156 10.59 11.25 -8.89
C ASP A 156 9.47 10.20 -8.99
N LEU A 157 8.65 10.26 -10.04
CA LEU A 157 7.54 9.33 -10.24
C LEU A 157 8.01 7.90 -10.56
N LEU A 158 9.07 7.77 -11.37
CA LEU A 158 9.68 6.47 -11.63
C LEU A 158 10.24 5.88 -10.34
N THR A 159 10.90 6.70 -9.52
CA THR A 159 11.40 6.27 -8.19
C THR A 159 10.28 5.81 -7.28
N LEU A 160 9.13 6.49 -7.27
CA LEU A 160 7.94 6.02 -6.53
C LEU A 160 7.47 4.64 -7.02
N ASN A 161 7.53 4.37 -8.32
CA ASN A 161 7.19 3.06 -8.90
C ASN A 161 8.29 2.00 -8.75
N LEU A 162 9.43 2.39 -8.17
CA LEU A 162 10.59 1.56 -7.82
C LEU A 162 10.83 1.58 -6.31
N GLN A 163 9.76 1.76 -5.51
CA GLN A 163 9.84 1.98 -4.06
C GLN A 163 10.54 0.83 -3.32
N ASP A 164 10.19 -0.42 -3.62
CA ASP A 164 10.88 -1.58 -3.03
C ASP A 164 12.36 -1.63 -3.47
N GLU A 165 12.63 -1.29 -4.73
CA GLU A 165 13.96 -1.34 -5.33
C GLU A 165 14.90 -0.27 -4.75
N ILE A 166 14.41 0.94 -4.49
CA ILE A 166 15.21 1.98 -3.83
C ILE A 166 15.48 1.62 -2.37
N TRP A 167 14.57 0.93 -1.69
CA TRP A 167 14.84 0.38 -0.36
C TRP A 167 15.96 -0.67 -0.42
N CYS A 168 15.88 -1.61 -1.37
CA CYS A 168 16.93 -2.61 -1.64
C CYS A 168 18.29 -1.95 -1.93
N TYR A 169 18.31 -0.94 -2.81
CA TYR A 169 19.52 -0.20 -3.19
C TYR A 169 20.15 0.53 -1.99
N GLY A 170 19.33 1.19 -1.18
CA GLY A 170 19.75 1.92 0.02
C GLY A 170 20.49 1.04 1.04
N PHE A 171 20.18 -0.26 1.13
CA PHE A 171 20.90 -1.19 2.01
C PHE A 171 22.39 -1.30 1.69
N LYS A 172 22.78 -1.16 0.42
CA LYS A 172 24.18 -1.31 -0.03
C LYS A 172 25.04 -0.09 0.29
N THR A 173 24.45 1.11 0.29
CA THR A 173 25.22 2.36 0.39
C THR A 173 25.42 2.83 1.84
N LYS A 174 24.52 2.51 2.77
CA LYS A 174 24.64 2.85 4.21
C LYS A 174 24.03 1.79 5.13
N ALA A 175 24.64 0.61 5.22
CA ALA A 175 24.32 -0.44 6.19
C ALA A 175 24.53 -0.04 7.69
N ARG A 176 24.58 1.26 8.01
CA ARG A 176 24.98 1.76 9.33
C ARG A 176 23.88 1.69 10.39
N GLU A 177 22.61 1.60 10.00
CA GLU A 177 21.48 1.40 10.91
C GLU A 177 20.37 0.60 10.20
N TRP A 178 20.48 -0.74 10.16
CA TRP A 178 19.31 -1.56 9.84
C TRP A 178 18.33 -1.45 11.03
N LYS A 179 17.41 -0.49 10.96
CA LYS A 179 16.30 -0.36 11.93
C LYS A 179 15.03 -1.07 11.47
N GLY A 180 15.15 -2.01 10.53
CA GLY A 180 14.07 -2.89 10.04
C GLY A 180 12.67 -2.26 9.92
N PRO A 181 12.48 -1.02 9.44
CA PRO A 181 11.14 -0.45 9.44
C PRO A 181 10.26 -1.09 8.35
N TYR A 182 10.86 -1.63 7.28
CA TYR A 182 10.16 -2.03 6.05
C TYR A 182 9.42 -3.38 6.09
N ASN A 183 9.38 -4.05 7.25
CA ASN A 183 8.92 -5.43 7.39
C ASN A 183 7.61 -5.52 8.18
N LYS A 184 6.50 -5.01 7.62
CA LYS A 184 5.21 -5.04 8.33
C LYS A 184 4.05 -5.71 7.59
N CYS A 185 3.98 -5.76 6.26
CA CYS A 185 2.87 -6.41 5.56
C CYS A 185 2.52 -7.82 6.10
N THR A 186 1.24 -8.16 6.13
CA THR A 186 0.77 -9.49 6.58
C THR A 186 -0.29 -10.01 5.63
N CYS A 187 -0.11 -11.24 5.15
CA CYS A 187 -1.00 -11.88 4.20
C CYS A 187 -1.47 -13.24 4.70
N ALA A 188 -2.66 -13.64 4.27
CA ALA A 188 -3.25 -14.92 4.61
C ALA A 188 -4.20 -15.38 3.51
N ALA A 189 -4.29 -16.69 3.28
CA ALA A 189 -5.18 -17.28 2.29
C ALA A 189 -5.57 -18.71 2.66
N ALA A 190 -6.75 -19.11 2.19
CA ALA A 190 -7.28 -20.46 2.36
C ALA A 190 -8.22 -20.83 1.21
N ILE A 191 -8.10 -22.07 0.76
CA ILE A 191 -9.09 -22.73 -0.10
C ILE A 191 -10.28 -23.11 0.78
N GLY A 192 -11.46 -22.58 0.42
CA GLY A 192 -12.69 -22.81 1.17
C GLY A 192 -13.12 -24.27 1.21
N ARG A 193 -13.77 -24.67 2.32
CA ARG A 193 -14.32 -26.01 2.54
C ARG A 193 -15.84 -26.00 2.42
N HIS A 194 -16.44 -27.17 2.17
CA HIS A 194 -17.91 -27.34 2.16
C HIS A 194 -18.63 -26.28 1.32
N ASP A 195 -18.16 -26.08 0.09
CA ASP A 195 -18.68 -25.08 -0.87
C ASP A 195 -18.42 -23.61 -0.52
N SER A 196 -17.66 -23.32 0.54
CA SER A 196 -17.14 -21.97 0.81
C SER A 196 -16.16 -21.54 -0.28
N PRO A 197 -16.11 -20.24 -0.63
CA PRO A 197 -15.18 -19.72 -1.62
C PRO A 197 -13.73 -19.80 -1.12
N THR A 198 -12.78 -19.81 -2.05
CA THR A 198 -11.38 -19.49 -1.70
C THR A 198 -11.30 -18.03 -1.29
N VAL A 199 -10.53 -17.75 -0.23
CA VAL A 199 -10.31 -16.39 0.26
C VAL A 199 -8.83 -16.12 0.42
N SER A 200 -8.41 -14.90 0.13
CA SER A 200 -7.07 -14.41 0.48
C SER A 200 -7.15 -12.95 0.86
N GLY A 201 -6.17 -12.44 1.57
CA GLY A 201 -6.12 -11.03 1.88
C GLY A 201 -4.79 -10.58 2.44
N GLN A 202 -4.69 -9.27 2.63
CA GLN A 202 -3.46 -8.60 3.00
C GLN A 202 -3.74 -7.30 3.76
N ASN A 203 -3.03 -7.09 4.87
CA ASN A 203 -2.69 -5.75 5.34
C ASN A 203 -1.43 -5.26 4.61
N MET A 204 -1.57 -4.18 3.86
CA MET A 204 -0.49 -3.49 3.17
C MET A 204 0.03 -2.38 4.06
N ASP A 205 1.22 -2.58 4.61
CA ASP A 205 1.87 -1.64 5.51
C ASP A 205 3.05 -1.01 4.76
N VAL A 206 2.85 0.23 4.31
CA VAL A 206 3.83 1.03 3.56
C VAL A 206 4.11 2.34 4.32
N PRO A 207 4.97 3.25 3.85
CA PRO A 207 5.22 4.51 4.53
C PRO A 207 3.94 5.29 4.86
N TYR A 208 3.91 5.97 6.00
CA TYR A 208 2.72 6.67 6.47
C TYR A 208 2.26 7.78 5.51
N TRP A 209 3.15 8.29 4.64
CA TRP A 209 2.81 9.31 3.66
C TRP A 209 1.93 8.80 2.52
N HIS A 210 1.60 7.51 2.47
CA HIS A 210 0.52 6.99 1.65
C HIS A 210 -0.88 7.24 2.24
N ASP A 211 -0.97 7.58 3.53
CA ASP A 211 -2.24 7.91 4.16
C ASP A 211 -2.92 9.09 3.45
N THR A 212 -4.24 9.04 3.35
CA THR A 212 -5.09 9.98 2.59
C THR A 212 -4.88 10.01 1.07
N HIS A 213 -3.98 9.19 0.53
CA HIS A 213 -3.66 9.10 -0.90
C HIS A 213 -3.87 7.70 -1.47
N GLN A 214 -4.69 6.88 -0.81
CA GLN A 214 -5.11 5.58 -1.29
C GLN A 214 -6.06 5.71 -2.49
N VAL A 215 -5.91 4.78 -3.45
CA VAL A 215 -6.78 4.68 -4.63
C VAL A 215 -7.12 3.22 -4.91
N LEU A 216 -8.38 2.98 -5.29
CA LEU A 216 -8.81 1.76 -5.95
C LEU A 216 -8.98 2.04 -7.44
N MET A 217 -8.17 1.39 -8.28
CA MET A 217 -8.25 1.53 -9.73
C MET A 217 -8.99 0.33 -10.31
N ARG A 218 -10.04 0.60 -11.08
CA ARG A 218 -10.69 -0.37 -11.96
C ARG A 218 -10.11 -0.21 -13.35
N ILE A 219 -9.28 -1.16 -13.75
CA ILE A 219 -8.49 -1.08 -14.97
C ILE A 219 -9.00 -2.10 -15.97
N ARG A 220 -9.47 -1.61 -17.12
CA ARG A 220 -9.89 -2.45 -18.25
C ARG A 220 -8.70 -2.68 -19.16
N SER A 221 -8.42 -3.95 -19.47
CA SER A 221 -7.37 -4.30 -20.42
C SER A 221 -7.72 -3.78 -21.81
N HIS A 222 -6.74 -3.21 -22.50
CA HIS A 222 -6.91 -2.77 -23.89
C HIS A 222 -7.03 -3.97 -24.86
N ASP A 223 -6.37 -5.08 -24.56
CA ASP A 223 -6.15 -6.20 -25.48
C ASP A 223 -6.91 -7.47 -25.09
N SER A 224 -7.68 -7.45 -24.01
CA SER A 224 -8.41 -8.62 -23.51
C SER A 224 -9.68 -8.22 -22.75
N ASP A 225 -10.47 -9.21 -22.36
CA ASP A 225 -11.66 -9.02 -21.51
C ASP A 225 -11.31 -9.04 -20.00
N VAL A 226 -10.02 -8.98 -19.64
CA VAL A 226 -9.57 -8.88 -18.26
C VAL A 226 -9.82 -7.47 -17.74
N GLU A 227 -10.45 -7.41 -16.57
CA GLU A 227 -10.64 -6.19 -15.80
C GLU A 227 -10.08 -6.42 -14.39
N ALA A 228 -9.31 -5.47 -13.87
CA ALA A 228 -8.65 -5.60 -12.57
C ALA A 228 -9.08 -4.48 -11.61
N LEU A 229 -9.35 -4.86 -10.35
CA LEU A 229 -9.46 -3.98 -9.21
C LEU A 229 -8.10 -3.96 -8.49
N VAL A 230 -7.39 -2.85 -8.59
CA VAL A 230 -6.05 -2.66 -8.03
C VAL A 230 -6.10 -1.66 -6.90
N PHE A 231 -5.74 -2.10 -5.71
CA PHE A 231 -5.50 -1.20 -4.59
C PHE A 231 -4.07 -0.66 -4.72
N SER A 232 -3.95 0.66 -4.65
CA SER A 232 -2.68 1.37 -4.82
C SER A 232 -2.70 2.71 -4.07
N SER A 233 -1.69 3.53 -4.34
CA SER A 233 -1.60 4.92 -3.92
C SER A 233 -1.41 5.83 -5.13
N ALA A 234 -1.71 7.11 -4.99
CA ALA A 234 -1.64 8.07 -6.08
C ALA A 234 -0.26 8.05 -6.77
N GLY A 235 -0.23 7.81 -8.07
CA GLY A 235 0.99 7.78 -8.89
C GLY A 235 1.72 6.43 -8.91
N LEU A 236 1.30 5.46 -8.10
CA LEU A 236 1.88 4.11 -8.07
C LEU A 236 1.03 3.13 -8.89
N LEU A 237 1.68 2.31 -9.71
CA LEU A 237 1.02 1.33 -10.58
C LEU A 237 0.17 0.31 -9.80
N SER A 238 0.71 -0.25 -8.71
CA SER A 238 -0.04 -1.18 -7.86
C SER A 238 0.64 -1.42 -6.52
N LEU A 239 -0.18 -1.81 -5.54
CA LEU A 239 0.27 -2.51 -4.33
C LEU A 239 -0.17 -3.99 -4.38
N ASN A 240 -1.48 -4.23 -4.58
CA ASN A 240 -2.08 -5.55 -4.70
C ASN A 240 -3.42 -5.47 -5.43
N GLY A 241 -4.08 -6.61 -5.72
CA GLY A 241 -5.37 -6.56 -6.41
C GLY A 241 -6.02 -7.90 -6.74
N LEU A 242 -7.15 -7.79 -7.44
CA LEU A 242 -7.99 -8.89 -7.90
C LEU A 242 -8.48 -8.60 -9.33
N ASN A 243 -8.54 -9.60 -10.20
CA ASN A 243 -9.16 -9.45 -11.52
C ASN A 243 -10.47 -10.23 -11.69
N ASN A 244 -11.25 -9.90 -12.72
CA ASN A 244 -12.53 -10.51 -13.03
C ASN A 244 -12.44 -12.01 -13.42
N LYS A 245 -11.23 -12.53 -13.66
CA LYS A 245 -10.95 -13.93 -13.92
C LYS A 245 -10.57 -14.74 -12.68
N GLY A 246 -10.58 -14.11 -11.50
CA GLY A 246 -10.27 -14.78 -10.23
C GLY A 246 -8.81 -14.69 -9.85
N VAL A 247 -7.94 -13.96 -10.53
CA VAL A 247 -6.54 -13.82 -10.10
C VAL A 247 -6.46 -12.79 -8.97
N GLY A 248 -6.20 -13.25 -7.74
CA GLY A 248 -5.90 -12.41 -6.60
C GLY A 248 -4.41 -12.45 -6.25
N VAL A 249 -3.78 -11.30 -6.06
CA VAL A 249 -2.33 -11.18 -5.79
C VAL A 249 -2.09 -10.40 -4.51
N CYS A 250 -1.45 -11.03 -3.53
CA CYS A 250 -0.90 -10.36 -2.34
C CYS A 250 0.63 -10.46 -2.35
N VAL A 251 1.32 -9.48 -1.75
CA VAL A 251 2.79 -9.37 -1.85
C VAL A 251 3.46 -8.84 -0.58
N ASN A 252 4.53 -9.46 -0.10
CA ASN A 252 5.28 -9.01 1.07
C ASN A 252 6.78 -8.90 0.77
N ALA A 253 7.38 -7.75 1.08
CA ALA A 253 8.82 -7.56 0.95
C ALA A 253 9.62 -8.49 1.88
N LEU A 254 10.65 -9.13 1.30
CA LEU A 254 11.61 -10.04 1.96
C LEU A 254 13.02 -9.50 1.75
N LEU A 255 13.34 -8.42 2.44
CA LEU A 255 14.53 -7.60 2.17
C LEU A 255 15.86 -8.29 2.47
N GLU A 256 15.84 -9.46 3.12
CA GLU A 256 17.03 -10.28 3.29
C GLU A 256 17.34 -11.20 2.11
N LEU A 257 16.42 -11.37 1.16
CA LEU A 257 16.70 -12.08 -0.09
C LEU A 257 17.52 -11.18 -1.02
N ASP A 258 18.35 -11.81 -1.86
CA ASP A 258 19.19 -11.09 -2.81
C ASP A 258 18.33 -10.37 -3.85
N HIS A 259 18.73 -9.14 -4.17
CA HIS A 259 18.09 -8.26 -5.13
C HIS A 259 18.97 -8.05 -6.37
N SER A 260 18.36 -7.58 -7.45
CA SER A 260 18.98 -7.30 -8.75
C SER A 260 18.72 -5.86 -9.17
N HIS A 261 19.71 -5.21 -9.76
CA HIS A 261 19.59 -3.86 -10.33
C HIS A 261 19.03 -3.86 -11.76
N THR A 262 18.69 -5.03 -12.30
CA THR A 262 18.26 -5.23 -13.70
C THR A 262 17.04 -6.14 -13.83
N GLY A 263 16.38 -6.44 -12.71
CA GLY A 263 15.17 -7.26 -12.68
C GLY A 263 13.90 -6.48 -12.97
N VAL A 264 12.76 -7.16 -12.92
CA VAL A 264 11.43 -6.57 -12.99
C VAL A 264 11.02 -6.08 -11.60
N PRO A 265 10.69 -4.80 -11.42
CA PRO A 265 10.29 -4.24 -10.13
C PRO A 265 8.92 -4.74 -9.65
N VAL A 266 8.71 -4.71 -8.34
CA VAL A 266 7.54 -5.34 -7.67
C VAL A 266 6.21 -4.83 -8.22
N ALA A 267 6.03 -3.52 -8.35
CA ALA A 267 4.80 -2.92 -8.85
C ALA A 267 4.46 -3.39 -10.28
N PHE A 268 5.49 -3.64 -11.11
CA PHE A 268 5.31 -4.14 -12.47
C PHE A 268 4.95 -5.62 -12.47
N VAL A 269 5.58 -6.44 -11.63
CA VAL A 269 5.23 -7.87 -11.46
C VAL A 269 3.78 -8.03 -11.02
N VAL A 270 3.34 -7.28 -10.01
CA VAL A 270 1.96 -7.33 -9.49
C VAL A 270 0.97 -6.92 -10.58
N ARG A 271 1.18 -5.78 -11.26
CA ARG A 271 0.30 -5.36 -12.36
C ARG A 271 0.24 -6.40 -13.47
N ARG A 272 1.38 -6.97 -13.86
CA ARG A 272 1.42 -7.98 -14.91
C ARG A 272 0.69 -9.26 -14.54
N ALA A 273 0.83 -9.73 -13.30
CA ALA A 273 0.12 -10.90 -12.82
C ALA A 273 -1.41 -10.70 -12.85
N LEU A 274 -1.88 -9.49 -12.51
CA LEU A 274 -3.30 -9.13 -12.55
C LEU A 274 -3.90 -9.03 -13.96
N GLU A 275 -3.08 -8.99 -15.00
CA GLU A 275 -3.50 -9.07 -16.40
C GLU A 275 -3.67 -10.51 -16.90
N MET A 276 -3.30 -11.51 -16.09
CA MET A 276 -3.37 -12.91 -16.52
C MET A 276 -4.81 -13.44 -16.50
N PRO A 277 -5.18 -14.29 -17.46
CA PRO A 277 -6.55 -14.78 -17.60
C PRO A 277 -6.93 -15.87 -16.59
N ASP A 278 -5.96 -16.38 -15.83
CA ASP A 278 -6.14 -17.38 -14.79
C ASP A 278 -4.95 -17.40 -13.81
N GLN A 279 -5.13 -18.10 -12.69
CA GLN A 279 -4.15 -18.16 -11.60
C GLN A 279 -2.87 -18.90 -12.01
N GLU A 280 -2.96 -19.92 -12.87
CA GLU A 280 -1.81 -20.71 -13.30
C GLU A 280 -0.86 -19.86 -14.16
N GLN A 281 -1.40 -19.03 -15.06
CA GLN A 281 -0.62 -18.09 -15.84
C GLN A 281 -0.03 -16.97 -14.98
N ALA A 282 -0.73 -16.50 -13.95
CA ALA A 282 -0.18 -15.56 -12.98
C ALA A 282 1.02 -16.14 -12.21
N VAL A 283 0.89 -17.38 -11.73
CA VAL A 283 1.99 -18.14 -11.11
C VAL A 283 3.16 -18.32 -12.09
N SER A 284 2.88 -18.66 -13.34
CA SER A 284 3.91 -18.81 -14.39
C SER A 284 4.67 -17.51 -14.63
N ILE A 285 4.01 -16.36 -14.69
CA ILE A 285 4.69 -15.06 -14.81
C ILE A 285 5.61 -14.83 -13.61
N ILE A 286 5.09 -14.96 -12.39
CA ILE A 286 5.87 -14.72 -11.17
C ILE A 286 7.06 -15.68 -11.06
N HIS A 287 6.90 -16.92 -11.51
CA HIS A 287 8.00 -17.89 -11.51
C HIS A 287 9.12 -17.54 -12.51
N ASN A 288 8.79 -16.91 -13.63
CA ASN A 288 9.72 -16.76 -14.76
C ASN A 288 10.36 -15.37 -14.89
N VAL A 289 9.75 -14.33 -14.32
CA VAL A 289 10.36 -12.99 -14.34
C VAL A 289 11.67 -12.96 -13.54
N PRO A 290 12.71 -12.25 -14.00
CA PRO A 290 13.88 -11.98 -13.18
C PRO A 290 13.50 -10.93 -12.12
N HIS A 291 13.28 -11.32 -10.87
CA HIS A 291 12.84 -10.37 -9.84
C HIS A 291 13.90 -9.34 -9.50
N ALA A 292 13.51 -8.06 -9.37
CA ALA A 292 14.40 -7.01 -8.90
C ALA A 292 14.61 -7.08 -7.38
N SER A 293 13.56 -7.41 -6.62
CA SER A 293 13.56 -7.37 -5.16
C SER A 293 13.04 -8.67 -4.56
N GLY A 294 13.49 -8.98 -3.35
CA GLY A 294 13.02 -10.14 -2.59
C GLY A 294 11.57 -10.01 -2.15
N GLN A 295 10.70 -10.96 -2.48
CA GLN A 295 9.26 -10.88 -2.21
C GLN A 295 8.64 -12.25 -1.91
N ASN A 296 7.61 -12.29 -1.06
CA ASN A 296 6.63 -13.37 -1.04
C ASN A 296 5.43 -12.94 -1.88
N TYR A 297 4.98 -13.78 -2.81
CA TYR A 297 3.73 -13.60 -3.53
C TYR A 297 2.76 -14.71 -3.13
N ILE A 298 1.56 -14.34 -2.69
CA ILE A 298 0.42 -15.28 -2.58
C ILE A 298 -0.52 -15.01 -3.75
N ILE A 299 -0.75 -16.04 -4.55
CA ILE A 299 -1.61 -16.00 -5.73
C ILE A 299 -2.79 -16.93 -5.50
N SER A 300 -3.99 -16.35 -5.43
CA SER A 300 -5.25 -17.07 -5.23
C SER A 300 -6.08 -17.10 -6.51
N GLY A 301 -6.91 -18.13 -6.61
CA GLY A 301 -7.86 -18.35 -7.69
C GLY A 301 -9.09 -19.13 -7.23
N PHE A 302 -9.96 -19.50 -8.16
CA PHE A 302 -11.14 -20.34 -7.87
C PHE A 302 -10.72 -21.75 -7.44
N GLY A 303 -10.62 -21.98 -6.13
CA GLY A 303 -10.15 -23.27 -5.59
C GLY A 303 -8.64 -23.48 -5.74
N GLN A 304 -7.89 -22.43 -6.01
CA GLN A 304 -6.45 -22.48 -6.29
C GLN A 304 -5.69 -21.54 -5.36
N LEU A 305 -4.50 -21.96 -4.95
CA LEU A 305 -3.61 -21.21 -4.08
C LEU A 305 -2.17 -21.57 -4.39
N ALA A 306 -1.31 -20.56 -4.49
CA ALA A 306 0.14 -20.71 -4.53
C ALA A 306 0.79 -19.63 -3.66
N SER A 307 1.91 -19.96 -3.03
CA SER A 307 2.77 -19.01 -2.35
C SER A 307 4.21 -19.23 -2.82
N LEU A 308 4.90 -18.16 -3.18
CA LEU A 308 6.24 -18.20 -3.77
C LEU A 308 7.13 -17.18 -3.06
N GLU A 309 8.28 -17.61 -2.55
CA GLU A 309 9.36 -16.73 -2.13
C GLU A 309 10.35 -16.52 -3.28
N CYS A 310 10.41 -15.29 -3.76
CA CYS A 310 11.13 -14.89 -4.95
C CYS A 310 12.31 -13.99 -4.59
N SER A 311 13.46 -14.25 -5.20
CA SER A 311 14.69 -13.48 -5.10
C SER A 311 15.24 -13.21 -6.49
N ALA A 312 16.32 -12.45 -6.61
CA ALA A 312 16.96 -12.17 -7.90
C ALA A 312 17.35 -13.43 -8.69
N ASN A 313 17.71 -14.53 -8.01
CA ASN A 313 18.29 -15.71 -8.66
C ASN A 313 17.48 -16.99 -8.46
N GLU A 314 16.47 -16.97 -7.58
CA GLU A 314 15.76 -18.17 -7.15
C GLU A 314 14.29 -17.84 -6.82
N VAL A 315 13.38 -18.71 -7.28
CA VAL A 315 11.96 -18.71 -6.91
C VAL A 315 11.64 -20.06 -6.28
N VAL A 316 11.12 -20.05 -5.06
CA VAL A 316 10.86 -21.26 -4.26
C VAL A 316 9.41 -21.29 -3.81
N PRO A 317 8.68 -22.41 -3.98
CA PRO A 317 7.38 -22.60 -3.34
C PRO A 317 7.46 -22.52 -1.82
N PHE A 318 6.49 -21.84 -1.21
CA PHE A 318 6.33 -21.77 0.24
C PHE A 318 5.01 -22.43 0.66
N ALA A 319 5.06 -23.22 1.74
CA ALA A 319 3.89 -23.81 2.35
C ALA A 319 4.09 -23.90 3.87
N ILE A 320 3.00 -23.83 4.64
CA ILE A 320 3.01 -24.07 6.09
C ILE A 320 2.75 -25.56 6.34
N GLU A 321 3.68 -26.27 6.98
CA GLU A 321 3.46 -27.61 7.60
C GLU A 321 2.62 -28.60 6.75
N ASP A 322 3.02 -28.85 5.50
CA ASP A 322 2.33 -29.74 4.54
C ASP A 322 0.87 -29.36 4.23
N GLN A 323 0.46 -28.11 4.50
CA GLN A 323 -0.89 -27.62 4.24
C GLN A 323 -0.98 -26.92 2.87
N ASP A 324 -1.40 -27.66 1.84
CA ASP A 324 -1.60 -27.11 0.49
C ASP A 324 -2.85 -26.21 0.39
N THR A 325 -3.74 -26.25 1.38
CA THR A 325 -5.04 -25.56 1.33
C THR A 325 -5.06 -24.21 2.03
N ARG A 326 -3.98 -23.81 2.71
CA ARG A 326 -3.91 -22.52 3.42
C ARG A 326 -2.47 -22.07 3.60
N THR A 327 -2.26 -20.77 3.60
CA THR A 327 -0.93 -20.18 3.79
C THR A 327 -1.07 -18.80 4.41
N TRP A 328 -0.03 -18.35 5.11
CA TRP A 328 0.08 -16.97 5.58
C TRP A 328 1.55 -16.57 5.58
N HIS A 329 1.79 -15.28 5.44
CA HIS A 329 3.14 -14.74 5.34
C HIS A 329 3.23 -13.35 5.96
N ALA A 330 4.40 -13.01 6.48
CA ALA A 330 4.76 -11.66 6.88
C ALA A 330 6.01 -11.23 6.08
N ASN A 331 7.13 -10.87 6.70
CA ASN A 331 8.29 -10.27 6.03
C ASN A 331 9.62 -10.96 6.43
N GLU A 332 9.60 -12.27 6.58
CA GLU A 332 10.81 -13.10 6.74
C GLU A 332 10.70 -14.22 5.72
N ALA A 333 11.72 -14.42 4.89
CA ALA A 333 11.84 -15.55 3.99
C ALA A 333 12.11 -16.83 4.81
N LEU A 334 11.23 -17.82 4.63
CA LEU A 334 11.17 -19.07 5.38
C LEU A 334 11.56 -20.29 4.53
N ALA A 335 11.39 -20.22 3.22
CA ALA A 335 11.74 -21.29 2.27
C ALA A 335 12.97 -20.95 1.41
N ASN A 336 13.08 -19.71 0.94
CA ASN A 336 14.14 -19.27 0.05
C ASN A 336 15.39 -18.86 0.85
N ASN A 337 16.54 -19.44 0.48
CA ASN A 337 17.82 -19.25 1.16
C ASN A 337 18.82 -18.38 0.39
N ASN A 338 18.41 -17.78 -0.73
CA ASN A 338 19.21 -16.85 -1.53
C ASN A 338 19.37 -15.50 -0.82
N LYS A 339 20.19 -15.50 0.24
CA LYS A 339 20.46 -14.38 1.15
C LYS A 339 21.97 -14.04 1.20
N GLN A 340 22.71 -14.26 0.10
CA GLN A 340 24.16 -14.09 0.09
C GLN A 340 24.56 -12.63 0.30
N LEU A 341 23.95 -11.71 -0.45
CA LEU A 341 24.22 -10.29 -0.37
C LEU A 341 23.89 -9.75 1.02
N PHE A 342 22.77 -10.20 1.60
CA PHE A 342 22.40 -9.86 2.96
C PHE A 342 23.46 -10.32 3.97
N ARG A 343 23.97 -11.55 3.86
CA ARG A 343 25.07 -12.04 4.72
C ARG A 343 26.33 -11.21 4.55
N GLU A 344 26.72 -10.88 3.32
CA GLU A 344 27.92 -10.06 3.06
C GLU A 344 27.80 -8.65 3.66
N ILE A 345 26.64 -8.01 3.52
CA ILE A 345 26.38 -6.68 4.09
C ILE A 345 26.38 -6.71 5.63
N THR A 346 25.89 -7.80 6.24
CA THR A 346 25.66 -7.86 7.69
C THR A 346 26.79 -8.46 8.50
N THR A 347 27.69 -9.24 7.89
CA THR A 347 28.76 -9.97 8.61
C THR A 347 29.69 -9.05 9.39
N ASP A 348 30.02 -7.87 8.88
CA ASP A 348 30.97 -6.93 9.50
C ASP A 348 30.28 -5.81 10.30
N LEU A 349 28.96 -5.86 10.46
CA LEU A 349 28.23 -4.83 11.21
C LEU A 349 28.33 -5.07 12.73
N PRO A 350 28.67 -4.04 13.51
CA PRO A 350 28.60 -4.12 14.97
C PRO A 350 27.19 -4.52 15.46
N PRO A 351 27.06 -5.36 16.51
CA PRO A 351 25.75 -5.79 17.03
C PRO A 351 24.81 -4.65 17.49
N ASP A 352 25.36 -3.48 17.81
CA ASP A 352 24.61 -2.26 18.13
C ASP A 352 24.10 -1.51 16.89
N LYS A 353 24.68 -1.80 15.72
CA LYS A 353 24.32 -1.23 14.41
C LYS A 353 23.47 -2.15 13.55
N PHE A 354 23.43 -3.44 13.89
CA PHE A 354 22.60 -4.44 13.26
C PHE A 354 21.96 -5.35 14.31
N LYS A 355 20.65 -5.24 14.46
CA LYS A 355 19.85 -6.23 15.21
C LYS A 355 18.98 -6.96 14.19
N PRO A 356 19.23 -8.24 13.86
CA PRO A 356 18.32 -8.98 12.98
C PRO A 356 16.96 -9.08 13.65
N GLY A 357 16.01 -8.29 13.18
CA GLY A 357 14.75 -8.02 13.85
C GLY A 357 13.58 -8.58 13.06
N PHE A 358 13.55 -9.91 12.88
CA PHE A 358 12.36 -10.59 12.34
C PHE A 358 11.31 -10.89 13.42
N GLU A 359 11.53 -10.46 14.67
CA GLU A 359 10.57 -10.71 15.76
C GLU A 359 9.18 -10.13 15.47
N ASN A 360 9.08 -8.97 14.78
CA ASN A 360 7.80 -8.47 14.29
C ASN A 360 7.14 -9.46 13.32
N SER A 361 7.86 -9.87 12.28
CA SER A 361 7.39 -10.84 11.28
C SER A 361 6.93 -12.14 11.94
N LYS A 362 7.78 -12.75 12.78
CA LYS A 362 7.48 -13.98 13.53
C LYS A 362 6.27 -13.82 14.43
N THR A 363 6.15 -12.68 15.10
CA THR A 363 5.01 -12.43 16.00
C THR A 363 3.70 -12.33 15.21
N ARG A 364 3.69 -11.58 14.10
CA ARG A 364 2.52 -11.49 13.22
C ARG A 364 2.15 -12.84 12.62
N MET A 365 3.15 -13.63 12.19
CA MET A 365 2.95 -15.00 11.72
C MET A 365 2.27 -15.88 12.78
N ARG A 366 2.70 -15.80 14.05
CA ARG A 366 2.06 -16.54 15.16
C ARG A 366 0.64 -16.05 15.44
N THR A 367 0.38 -14.75 15.37
CA THR A 367 -0.97 -14.19 15.55
C THR A 367 -1.93 -14.68 14.47
N VAL A 368 -1.51 -14.74 13.20
CA VAL A 368 -2.32 -15.34 12.12
C VAL A 368 -2.50 -16.84 12.34
N ALA A 369 -1.42 -17.55 12.69
CA ALA A 369 -1.45 -19.00 12.94
C ALA A 369 -2.42 -19.38 14.06
N ALA A 370 -2.58 -18.55 15.10
CA ALA A 370 -3.52 -18.80 16.20
C ALA A 370 -4.99 -18.98 15.73
N THR A 371 -5.34 -18.46 14.54
CA THR A 371 -6.65 -18.66 13.92
C THR A 371 -6.59 -19.68 12.76
N LEU A 372 -5.59 -19.57 11.88
CA LEU A 372 -5.56 -20.32 10.62
C LEU A 372 -4.96 -21.73 10.71
N ALA A 373 -4.12 -22.01 11.72
CA ALA A 373 -3.37 -23.27 11.79
C ALA A 373 -4.23 -24.48 12.13
N ASP A 374 -5.38 -24.30 12.79
CA ASP A 374 -6.31 -25.38 13.06
C ASP A 374 -6.92 -25.88 11.73
N PRO A 375 -6.66 -27.14 11.33
CA PRO A 375 -7.16 -27.67 10.07
C PRO A 375 -8.70 -27.70 10.00
N ASP A 376 -9.40 -27.72 11.13
CA ASP A 376 -10.86 -27.79 11.19
C ASP A 376 -11.54 -26.41 11.12
N THR A 377 -10.78 -25.32 11.29
CA THR A 377 -11.31 -23.96 11.12
C THR A 377 -11.71 -23.72 9.67
N ASN A 378 -12.97 -23.33 9.45
CA ASN A 378 -13.43 -22.80 8.18
C ASN A 378 -13.02 -21.33 8.07
N ILE A 379 -12.17 -21.01 7.11
CA ILE A 379 -11.64 -19.66 6.92
C ILE A 379 -12.47 -18.98 5.84
N ASP A 380 -13.17 -17.91 6.24
CA ASP A 380 -13.98 -17.08 5.35
C ASP A 380 -13.56 -15.59 5.44
N VAL A 381 -14.31 -14.72 4.73
CA VAL A 381 -14.07 -13.27 4.74
C VAL A 381 -14.13 -12.70 6.15
N ALA A 382 -15.06 -13.15 7.00
CA ALA A 382 -15.21 -12.62 8.35
C ALA A 382 -14.02 -13.03 9.23
N THR A 383 -13.52 -14.24 9.05
CA THR A 383 -12.32 -14.75 9.71
C THR A 383 -11.11 -13.88 9.34
N LEU A 384 -10.91 -13.61 8.05
CA LEU A 384 -9.80 -12.75 7.60
C LEU A 384 -9.94 -11.31 8.09
N LYS A 385 -11.15 -10.72 8.11
CA LYS A 385 -11.38 -9.38 8.69
C LYS A 385 -10.96 -9.33 10.16
N GLN A 386 -11.29 -10.36 10.95
CA GLN A 386 -10.90 -10.44 12.36
C GLN A 386 -9.38 -10.54 12.53
N VAL A 387 -8.72 -11.40 11.75
CA VAL A 387 -7.26 -11.58 11.78
C VAL A 387 -6.55 -10.27 11.43
N PHE A 388 -6.96 -9.61 10.35
CA PHE A 388 -6.33 -8.38 9.89
C PHE A 388 -6.61 -7.17 10.80
N ALA A 389 -7.72 -7.17 11.54
CA ALA A 389 -8.01 -6.18 12.57
C ALA A 389 -7.27 -6.46 13.91
N SER A 390 -6.50 -7.54 14.03
CA SER A 390 -5.89 -7.92 15.30
C SER A 390 -4.85 -6.90 15.79
N ARG A 391 -5.00 -6.52 17.06
CA ARG A 391 -4.05 -5.72 17.83
C ARG A 391 -3.70 -6.39 19.16
N GLU A 392 -3.86 -7.72 19.22
CA GLU A 392 -3.71 -8.50 20.46
C GLU A 392 -2.32 -8.38 21.08
N ILE A 393 -1.28 -8.26 20.24
CA ILE A 393 0.10 -8.05 20.66
C ILE A 393 0.46 -6.58 20.37
N PRO A 394 0.40 -5.66 21.36
CA PRO A 394 0.51 -4.22 21.10
C PRO A 394 1.85 -3.77 20.53
N GLU A 395 2.92 -4.54 20.77
CA GLU A 395 4.25 -4.24 20.25
C GLU A 395 4.37 -4.55 18.74
N PHE A 396 3.64 -5.57 18.26
CA PHE A 396 3.65 -6.03 16.87
C PHE A 396 2.22 -6.34 16.39
N PRO A 397 1.30 -5.36 16.39
CA PRO A 397 -0.08 -5.58 16.00
C PRO A 397 -0.17 -5.84 14.50
N ILE A 398 -1.18 -6.58 14.03
CA ILE A 398 -1.41 -6.79 12.59
C ILE A 398 -2.01 -5.53 11.95
N SER A 399 -2.96 -4.87 12.62
CA SER A 399 -3.50 -3.57 12.20
C SER A 399 -2.70 -2.42 12.81
N LEU A 400 -1.96 -1.67 11.99
CA LEU A 400 -1.15 -0.53 12.42
C LEU A 400 -1.91 0.79 12.32
N HIS A 401 -1.98 1.53 13.42
CA HIS A 401 -2.49 2.90 13.41
C HIS A 401 -1.39 3.88 13.05
N TYR A 402 -1.75 4.96 12.37
CA TYR A 402 -0.84 6.05 12.08
C TYR A 402 -0.12 6.50 13.36
N ASN A 403 1.20 6.38 13.32
CA ASN A 403 2.07 6.85 14.39
C ASN A 403 3.36 7.43 13.78
N PRO A 404 3.48 8.76 13.71
CA PRO A 404 4.65 9.41 13.11
C PRO A 404 5.93 9.20 13.95
N ASP A 405 5.77 8.87 15.24
CA ASP A 405 6.89 8.56 16.14
C ASP A 405 7.37 7.10 16.00
N ALA A 406 6.60 6.22 15.34
CA ALA A 406 6.95 4.80 15.14
C ALA A 406 7.87 4.56 13.93
N GLY A 407 8.42 5.63 13.35
CA GLY A 407 9.17 5.58 12.10
C GLY A 407 8.27 5.59 10.86
N VAL A 408 8.89 5.64 9.70
CA VAL A 408 8.19 5.89 8.43
C VAL A 408 7.15 4.81 8.09
N MET A 409 7.47 3.55 8.36
CA MET A 409 6.59 2.40 8.09
C MET A 409 5.62 2.17 9.25
N GLY A 410 4.80 3.17 9.58
CA GLY A 410 4.00 3.20 10.81
C GLY A 410 2.52 2.91 10.65
N PHE A 411 2.05 2.50 9.47
CA PHE A 411 0.63 2.60 9.12
C PHE A 411 0.17 1.46 8.20
N THR A 412 -1.01 0.90 8.48
CA THR A 412 -1.70 0.01 7.55
C THR A 412 -2.45 0.87 6.55
N THR A 413 -1.88 1.00 5.35
CA THR A 413 -2.41 1.83 4.26
C THR A 413 -3.74 1.31 3.75
N GLY A 414 -3.91 -0.01 3.73
CA GLY A 414 -5.21 -0.62 3.54
C GLY A 414 -5.18 -2.13 3.74
N CYS A 415 -6.38 -2.67 3.94
CA CYS A 415 -6.62 -4.10 4.04
C CYS A 415 -7.52 -4.55 2.89
N VAL A 416 -7.05 -5.53 2.13
CA VAL A 416 -7.82 -6.16 1.04
C VAL A 416 -8.14 -7.61 1.38
N ILE A 417 -9.33 -8.08 1.00
CA ILE A 417 -9.72 -9.48 1.03
C ILE A 417 -10.42 -9.82 -0.27
N TYR A 418 -9.94 -10.85 -0.95
CA TYR A 418 -10.49 -11.39 -2.19
C TYR A 418 -11.36 -12.60 -1.87
N GLU A 419 -12.57 -12.64 -2.44
CA GLU A 419 -13.54 -13.72 -2.25
C GLU A 419 -13.89 -14.34 -3.62
N HIS A 420 -13.38 -15.54 -3.87
CA HIS A 420 -13.52 -16.26 -5.14
C HIS A 420 -14.83 -17.06 -5.21
N ARG A 421 -15.95 -16.35 -5.38
CA ARG A 421 -17.30 -16.93 -5.45
C ARG A 421 -17.47 -17.83 -6.67
N ARG A 422 -18.21 -18.95 -6.53
CA ARG A 422 -18.45 -19.88 -7.64
C ARG A 422 -19.41 -19.36 -8.73
N GLU A 423 -20.40 -18.53 -8.37
CA GLU A 423 -21.51 -18.15 -9.26
C GLU A 423 -21.51 -16.68 -9.71
N ASN A 424 -20.43 -15.92 -9.45
CA ASN A 424 -20.31 -14.51 -9.82
C ASN A 424 -18.84 -14.18 -10.07
N PRO A 425 -18.52 -13.05 -10.74
CA PRO A 425 -17.15 -12.56 -10.71
C PRO A 425 -16.70 -12.39 -9.24
N PRO A 426 -15.39 -12.54 -8.97
CA PRO A 426 -14.87 -12.53 -7.61
C PRO A 426 -15.06 -11.13 -7.00
N VAL A 427 -15.04 -11.06 -5.67
CA VAL A 427 -15.35 -9.83 -4.92
C VAL A 427 -14.15 -9.36 -4.14
N LEU A 428 -13.89 -8.06 -4.17
CA LEU A 428 -12.91 -7.37 -3.35
C LEU A 428 -13.61 -6.71 -2.15
N HIS A 429 -13.18 -7.05 -0.94
CA HIS A 429 -13.47 -6.29 0.27
C HIS A 429 -12.25 -5.43 0.59
N LEU A 430 -12.43 -4.12 0.75
CA LEU A 430 -11.32 -3.19 0.98
C LEU A 430 -11.63 -2.21 2.12
N SER A 431 -10.73 -2.14 3.09
CA SER A 431 -10.66 -1.09 4.11
C SER A 431 -9.50 -0.14 3.77
N PRO A 432 -9.75 1.14 3.41
CA PRO A 432 -8.72 2.11 3.08
C PRO A 432 -8.09 2.73 4.34
N GLY A 433 -7.32 1.91 5.05
CA GLY A 433 -6.71 2.23 6.33
C GLY A 433 -6.73 1.03 7.28
N PRO A 434 -6.40 1.25 8.56
CA PRO A 434 -6.28 0.19 9.55
C PRO A 434 -7.64 -0.48 9.80
N PRO A 435 -7.81 -1.78 9.49
CA PRO A 435 -9.12 -2.44 9.43
C PRO A 435 -9.83 -2.61 10.79
N ASP A 436 -9.18 -2.29 11.90
CA ASP A 436 -9.82 -2.28 13.23
C ASP A 436 -10.61 -0.98 13.52
N VAL A 437 -10.33 0.10 12.78
CA VAL A 437 -10.99 1.40 12.93
C VAL A 437 -11.58 1.94 11.62
N THR A 438 -11.33 1.26 10.50
CA THR A 438 -11.83 1.64 9.18
C THR A 438 -12.77 0.55 8.64
N GLU A 439 -13.94 0.97 8.15
CA GLU A 439 -14.94 0.03 7.61
C GLU A 439 -14.52 -0.53 6.25
N PHE A 440 -14.93 -1.78 5.98
CA PHE A 440 -14.73 -2.42 4.67
C PHE A 440 -15.84 -2.03 3.70
N GLY A 441 -15.45 -1.51 2.53
CA GLY A 441 -16.27 -1.49 1.32
C GLY A 441 -16.25 -2.84 0.60
N THR A 442 -17.22 -3.06 -0.29
CA THR A 442 -17.31 -4.25 -1.16
C THR A 442 -17.40 -3.81 -2.61
N TYR A 443 -16.56 -4.38 -3.46
CA TYR A 443 -16.39 -4.01 -4.85
C TYR A 443 -16.40 -5.27 -5.72
N ASP A 444 -17.20 -5.24 -6.78
CA ASP A 444 -17.30 -6.32 -7.76
C ASP A 444 -17.18 -5.76 -9.18
N PHE A 445 -17.27 -6.65 -10.18
CA PHE A 445 -17.15 -6.31 -11.59
C PHE A 445 -18.51 -6.14 -12.28
N SER A 446 -19.60 -6.04 -11.51
CA SER A 446 -20.97 -6.16 -12.03
C SER A 446 -21.57 -4.87 -12.56
N ASN A 447 -21.04 -3.69 -12.21
CA ASN A 447 -21.39 -2.40 -12.84
C ASN A 447 -20.25 -1.42 -12.74
#